data_AF-A0A5B0ABL9-F1
#
_entry.id   AF-A0A5B0ABL9-F1
#
_cell.length_a   1.000
_cell.length_b   1.000
_cell.length_c   1.000
_cell.angle_alpha   90.00
_cell.angle_beta   90.00
_cell.angle_gamma   90.00
#
_symmetry.space_group_name_H-M   'P 1'
#
loop_
_entity.id
_entity.type
_entity.pdbx_description
1 polymer ?
#
loop_
_entity_poly.entity_id
_entity_poly.type
_entity_poly.pdbx_seq_one_letter_code
_entity_poly.pdbx_strand_id
1 'polypeptide(L)' 'MAWHGRGALATARQFHSREGHLRPPRKHIEVVDGEEIKLGAFLDSSRRRAAKLSPERRAVLDELGIRW' A
#
# COMPACT_ATOMS: atom_id res chain seq x y z
N MET A 1 -9.70 -13.63 -5.93
CA MET A 1 -8.80 -12.46 -6.08
C MET A 1 -7.86 -12.42 -4.87
N ALA A 2 -6.79 -13.21 -4.90
CA ALA A 2 -5.81 -13.25 -3.82
C ALA A 2 -5.04 -11.92 -3.83
N TRP A 3 -4.94 -11.27 -2.67
CA TRP A 3 -4.17 -10.05 -2.51
C TRP A 3 -2.76 -10.45 -2.07
N HIS A 4 -1.75 -10.17 -2.88
CA HIS A 4 -0.35 -10.46 -2.59
C HIS A 4 0.15 -9.55 -1.45
N GLY A 5 -0.03 -10.01 -0.20
CA GLY A 5 0.22 -9.22 1.01
C GLY A 5 1.67 -8.75 1.17
N ARG A 6 2.66 -9.47 0.61
CA ARG A 6 4.07 -9.08 0.64
C ARG A 6 4.42 -8.03 -0.43
N GLY A 7 3.99 -8.23 -1.68
CA GLY A 7 4.27 -7.31 -2.78
C GLY A 7 3.69 -5.92 -2.53
N ALA A 8 2.54 -5.82 -1.87
CA ALA A 8 1.87 -4.55 -1.65
C ALA A 8 2.61 -3.59 -0.70
N LEU A 9 3.31 -4.09 0.33
CA LEU A 9 4.10 -3.23 1.21
C LEU A 9 5.40 -2.78 0.54
N ALA A 10 6.07 -3.67 -0.21
CA ALA A 10 7.23 -3.29 -1.02
C ALA A 10 6.85 -2.19 -2.03
N THR A 11 5.70 -2.36 -2.69
CA THR A 11 5.14 -1.37 -3.62
C THR A 11 4.86 -0.03 -2.93
N ALA A 12 4.26 -0.04 -1.73
CA ALA A 12 4.03 1.18 -0.97
C ALA A 12 5.33 1.90 -0.61
N ARG A 13 6.38 1.16 -0.22
CA ARG A 13 7.71 1.72 0.05
C ARG A 13 8.35 2.33 -1.20
N GLN A 14 8.27 1.64 -2.33
CA GLN A 14 8.79 2.14 -3.61
C GLN A 14 8.09 3.44 -4.03
N PHE A 15 6.76 3.46 -4.00
CA PHE A 15 5.97 4.65 -4.32
C PHE A 15 6.31 5.81 -3.38
N HIS A 16 6.39 5.56 -2.07
CA HIS A 16 6.76 6.59 -1.11
C HIS A 16 8.18 7.11 -1.32
N SER A 17 9.16 6.26 -1.65
CA SER A 17 10.53 6.69 -1.94
C SER A 17 10.59 7.69 -3.11
N ARG A 18 9.72 7.51 -4.12
CA ARG A 18 9.66 8.36 -5.31
C ARG A 18 8.83 9.64 -5.08
N GLU A 19 7.67 9.52 -4.43
CA GLU A 19 6.67 10.60 -4.35
C GLU A 19 6.66 11.32 -2.99
N GLY A 20 7.30 10.76 -1.96
CA GLY A 20 7.29 11.28 -0.59
C GLY A 20 5.94 11.18 0.12
N HIS A 21 4.97 10.43 -0.44
CA HIS A 21 3.64 10.27 0.15
C HIS A 21 2.95 8.96 -0.25
N LEU A 22 1.89 8.56 0.46
CA LEU A 22 0.99 7.46 0.09
C LEU A 22 -0.39 7.93 -0.38
N ARG A 23 -0.42 8.83 -1.38
CA ARG A 23 -1.64 9.42 -1.96
C ARG A 23 -1.83 9.16 -3.47
N PRO A 24 -1.61 7.93 -3.98
CA PRO A 24 -1.90 7.65 -5.39
C PRO A 24 -3.41 7.69 -5.67
N PRO A 25 -3.82 7.95 -6.93
CA PRO A 25 -5.20 7.71 -7.37
C PRO A 25 -5.68 6.29 -7.08
N ARG A 26 -6.98 6.10 -6.87
CA ARG A 26 -7.56 4.78 -6.54
C ARG A 26 -7.20 3.68 -7.56
N LYS A 27 -7.13 4.01 -8.85
CA LYS A 27 -6.83 3.06 -9.94
C LYS A 27 -5.33 2.91 -10.22
N HIS A 28 -4.46 3.52 -9.41
CA HIS A 28 -3.01 3.46 -9.60
C HIS A 28 -2.47 2.03 -9.47
N ILE A 29 -1.62 1.65 -10.42
CA ILE A 29 -0.94 0.36 -10.51
C ILE A 29 0.57 0.62 -10.55
N GLU A 30 1.33 -0.18 -9.84
CA GLU A 30 2.79 -0.27 -9.94
C GLU A 30 3.16 -1.67 -10.43
N VAL A 31 4.33 -1.81 -11.06
CA VAL A 31 4.88 -3.10 -11.45
C VAL A 31 6.09 -3.40 -10.58
N VAL A 32 6.02 -4.48 -9.80
CA VAL A 32 7.11 -4.93 -8.93
C VAL A 32 7.41 -6.38 -9.27
N ASP A 33 8.67 -6.67 -9.61
CA ASP A 33 9.13 -8.01 -10.02
C ASP A 33 8.28 -8.65 -11.14
N GLY A 34 7.76 -7.82 -12.06
CA GLY A 34 6.89 -8.26 -13.16
C GLY A 34 5.42 -8.48 -12.77
N GLU A 35 5.04 -8.22 -11.52
CA GLU A 35 3.66 -8.33 -11.03
C GLU A 35 2.99 -6.94 -10.97
N GLU A 36 1.78 -6.83 -11.53
CA GLU A 36 0.95 -5.64 -11.39
C GLU A 36 0.28 -5.56 -10.01
N ILE A 37 0.64 -4.54 -9.25
CA ILE A 37 0.10 -4.28 -7.92
C ILE A 37 -0.82 -3.07 -7.95
N LYS A 38 -2.10 -3.28 -7.63
CA LYS A 38 -3.12 -2.23 -7.52
C LYS A 38 -2.94 -1.41 -6.23
N LEU A 39 -1.88 -0.60 -6.17
CA LEU A 39 -1.51 0.17 -4.98
C LEU A 39 -2.65 1.06 -4.46
N GLY A 40 -3.34 1.77 -5.35
CA GLY A 40 -4.44 2.65 -4.97
C GLY A 40 -5.58 1.89 -4.28
N ALA A 41 -5.97 0.74 -4.83
CA ALA A 41 -6.96 -0.14 -4.21
C ALA A 41 -6.45 -0.71 -2.87
N PHE A 42 -5.15 -1.01 -2.79
CA PHE A 42 -4.54 -1.51 -1.57
C PHE A 42 -4.59 -0.54 -0.40
N LEU A 43 -4.25 0.72 -0.64
CA LEU A 43 -4.29 1.76 0.37
C LEU A 43 -5.74 2.07 0.78
N ASP A 44 -6.66 2.17 -0.18
CA ASP A 44 -8.09 2.31 0.08
C ASP A 44 -8.64 1.18 0.98
N SER A 45 -8.27 -0.05 0.70
CA SER A 45 -8.68 -1.17 1.53
C SER A 45 -8.02 -1.19 2.90
N SER A 46 -6.78 -0.72 3.02
CA SER A 46 -6.05 -0.67 4.29
C SER A 46 -6.69 0.36 5.21
N ARG A 47 -7.12 1.51 4.70
CA ARG A 47 -7.92 2.52 5.42
C ARG A 47 -9.25 1.96 5.92
N ARG A 48 -10.06 1.40 5.02
CA ARG A 48 -11.38 0.81 5.37
C ARG A 48 -11.31 -0.32 6.40
N ARG A 49 -10.17 -1.01 6.48
CA ARG A 49 -9.95 -2.16 7.37
C ARG A 49 -8.88 -1.88 8.42
N ALA A 50 -8.63 -0.61 8.76
CA ALA A 50 -7.55 -0.21 9.67
C ALA A 50 -7.59 -0.98 11.00
N ALA A 51 -8.78 -1.15 11.59
CA ALA A 51 -8.98 -1.90 12.84
C ALA A 51 -8.69 -3.41 12.73
N LYS A 52 -8.56 -3.96 11.52
CA LYS A 52 -8.27 -5.37 11.25
C LYS A 52 -6.86 -5.60 10.70
N LEU A 53 -6.03 -4.56 10.59
CA LEU A 53 -4.64 -4.72 10.17
C LEU A 53 -3.82 -5.33 11.30
N SER A 54 -2.84 -6.16 10.95
CA SER A 54 -1.85 -6.58 11.94
C SER A 54 -1.07 -5.35 12.44
N PRO A 55 -0.58 -5.37 13.69
CA PRO A 55 0.23 -4.28 14.22
C PRO A 55 1.44 -3.95 13.35
N GLU A 56 2.16 -4.95 12.81
CA GLU A 56 3.34 -4.70 11.98
C GLU A 56 2.96 -3.99 10.68
N ARG A 57 1.88 -4.44 10.02
CA ARG A 57 1.44 -3.81 8.77
C ARG A 57 0.95 -2.38 9.01
N ARG A 58 0.29 -2.13 10.13
CA ARG A 58 -0.16 -0.79 10.51
C ARG A 58 1.04 0.13 10.74
N ALA A 59 2.03 -0.31 11.51
CA ALA A 59 3.25 0.45 11.78
C ALA A 59 3.99 0.83 10.49
N VAL A 60 4.15 -0.11 9.54
CA VAL A 60 4.78 0.19 8.25
C VAL A 60 4.03 1.27 7.47
N LEU A 61 2.70 1.23 7.45
CA LEU A 61 1.91 2.23 6.72
C LEU A 61 1.93 3.59 7.42
N ASP A 62 1.98 3.60 8.76
CA ASP A 62 2.16 4.82 9.56
C ASP A 62 3.51 5.48 9.29
N GLU A 63 4.61 4.71 9.27
CA GLU A 63 5.95 5.19 8.91
C GLU A 63 5.99 5.83 7.52
N LEU A 64 5.22 5.30 6.57
CA LEU A 64 5.11 5.80 5.21
C LEU A 64 4.09 6.95 5.06
N GLY A 65 3.57 7.47 6.17
CA GLY A 65 2.68 8.63 6.17
C GLY A 65 1.30 8.37 5.57
N ILE A 66 0.77 7.14 5.72
CA ILE A 66 -0.62 6.87 5.34
C ILE A 66 -1.57 7.80 6.11
N ARG A 67 -2.60 8.29 5.41
CA ARG A 67 -3.76 8.92 6.05
C ARG A 67 -4.84 7.86 6.20
N TRP A 68 -5.29 7.63 7.42
CA TRP A 68 -6.31 6.63 7.74
C TRP A 68 -7.71 7.07 7.29
#